data_AF-A0A1Z9LQF8-F1
#
_entry.id   AF-A0A1Z9LQF8-F1
#
_cell.length_a   1.000
_cell.length_b   1.000
_cell.length_c   1.000
_cell.angle_alpha   90.00
_cell.angle_beta   90.00
_cell.angle_gamma   90.00
#
_symmetry.space_group_name_H-M   'P 1'
#
loop_
_entity.id
_entity.type
_entity.pdbx_description
1 polymer ?
#
loop_
_entity_poly.entity_id
_entity_poly.type
_entity_poly.pdbx_seq_one_letter_code
_entity_poly.pdbx_strand_id
1 'polypeptide(L)'
;MIQKLEILDETLNSLDYINNKRFSSEKFKEVNSQFEKILMELKSNEETLKINKSSQEYINMFNNILNKIDMLEAKILPKANLFDSFSKSKS
;
A
#
# COMPACT_ATOMS: atom_id res chain seq x y z
N MET A 1 17.80 0.46 1.60
CA MET A 1 16.74 1.27 0.97
C MET A 1 15.94 0.43 -0.02
N ILE A 2 16.60 -0.21 -1.00
CA ILE A 2 15.98 -1.18 -1.93
C ILE A 2 15.21 -2.27 -1.17
N GLN A 3 15.80 -2.89 -0.15
CA GLN A 3 15.11 -3.88 0.72
C GLN A 3 13.80 -3.38 1.33
N LYS A 4 13.70 -2.09 1.69
CA LYS A 4 12.45 -1.54 2.23
C LYS A 4 11.38 -1.36 1.15
N LEU A 5 11.80 -1.02 -0.08
CA LEU A 5 10.91 -0.98 -1.24
C LEU A 5 10.46 -2.38 -1.66
N GLU A 6 11.33 -3.39 -1.56
CA GLU A 6 10.97 -4.80 -1.77
C GLU A 6 9.87 -5.26 -0.80
N ILE A 7 10.05 -4.99 0.50
CA ILE A 7 9.05 -5.32 1.52
C ILE A 7 7.73 -4.58 1.23
N LEU A 8 7.79 -3.32 0.78
CA LEU A 8 6.61 -2.55 0.42
C LEU A 8 5.88 -3.17 -0.79
N ASP A 9 6.63 -3.59 -1.81
CA ASP A 9 6.09 -4.27 -2.98
C ASP A 9 5.40 -5.60 -2.61
N GLU A 10 6.03 -6.41 -1.76
CA GLU A 10 5.45 -7.66 -1.25
C GLU A 10 4.17 -7.44 -0.43
N THR A 11 4.15 -6.37 0.37
CA THR A 11 2.97 -5.96 1.15
C THR A 11 1.81 -5.59 0.22
N LEU A 12 2.10 -4.84 -0.85
CA LEU A 12 1.10 -4.50 -1.88
C LEU A 12 0.60 -5.73 -2.66
N ASN A 13 1.49 -6.69 -2.96
CA ASN A 13 1.10 -7.96 -3.58
C ASN A 13 0.15 -8.77 -2.67
N SER A 14 0.43 -8.76 -1.36
CA SER A 14 -0.44 -9.39 -0.35
C SER A 14 -1.81 -8.72 -0.26
N LEU A 15 -1.84 -7.38 -0.38
CA LEU A 15 -3.09 -6.62 -0.42
C LEU A 15 -3.95 -6.97 -1.64
N ASP A 16 -3.35 -7.05 -2.85
CA ASP A 16 -4.08 -7.47 -4.06
C ASP A 16 -4.64 -8.89 -3.91
N TYR A 17 -3.84 -9.80 -3.36
CA TYR A 17 -4.25 -11.18 -3.11
C TYR A 17 -5.46 -11.27 -2.17
N ILE A 18 -5.44 -10.55 -1.06
CA ILE A 18 -6.56 -10.52 -0.11
C ILE A 18 -7.79 -9.87 -0.75
N ASN A 19 -7.61 -8.80 -1.54
CA ASN A 19 -8.68 -8.12 -2.25
C ASN A 19 -9.37 -9.00 -3.30
N ASN A 20 -8.63 -9.90 -3.95
CA ASN A 20 -9.15 -10.83 -4.96
C ASN A 20 -9.79 -12.09 -4.34
N LYS A 21 -9.57 -12.34 -3.05
CA LYS A 21 -10.23 -13.40 -2.28
C LYS A 21 -11.52 -12.91 -1.62
N ARG A 22 -12.21 -13.82 -0.92
CA ARG A 22 -13.34 -13.45 -0.04
C ARG A 22 -12.84 -12.40 0.96
N PHE A 23 -13.49 -11.24 0.94
CA PHE A 23 -13.12 -10.10 1.77
C PHE A 23 -13.06 -10.48 3.25
N SER A 24 -11.94 -10.14 3.91
CA SER A 24 -11.71 -10.36 5.34
C SER A 24 -11.19 -9.06 5.93
N SER A 25 -12.03 -8.39 6.73
CA SER A 25 -11.68 -7.10 7.33
C SER A 25 -10.47 -7.19 8.26
N GLU A 26 -10.30 -8.31 8.96
CA GLU A 26 -9.16 -8.58 9.84
C GLU A 26 -7.84 -8.64 9.05
N LYS A 27 -7.79 -9.42 7.96
CA LYS A 27 -6.61 -9.51 7.10
C LYS A 27 -6.28 -8.19 6.41
N PHE A 28 -7.31 -7.44 6.00
CA PHE A 28 -7.13 -6.10 5.45
C PHE A 28 -6.51 -5.14 6.48
N LYS A 29 -6.99 -5.16 7.73
CA LYS A 29 -6.42 -4.33 8.82
C LYS A 29 -4.97 -4.68 9.11
N GLU A 30 -4.63 -5.97 9.12
CA GLU A 30 -3.26 -6.44 9.34
C GLU A 30 -2.30 -5.91 8.27
N VAL A 31 -2.65 -6.11 6.99
CA VAL A 31 -1.82 -5.63 5.87
C VAL A 31 -1.74 -4.12 5.82
N ASN A 32 -2.84 -3.42 6.13
CA ASN A 32 -2.84 -1.95 6.21
C ASN A 32 -1.90 -1.44 7.32
N SER A 33 -1.90 -2.08 8.50
CA SER A 33 -1.01 -1.72 9.60
C SER A 33 0.47 -1.92 9.24
N GLN A 34 0.79 -3.02 8.54
CA GLN A 34 2.15 -3.26 8.02
C GLN A 34 2.56 -2.18 7.02
N PHE A 35 1.67 -1.83 6.10
CA PHE A 35 1.88 -0.77 5.11
C PHE A 35 2.14 0.60 5.77
N GLU A 36 1.30 1.00 6.73
CA GLU A 36 1.46 2.25 7.49
C GLU A 36 2.79 2.31 8.24
N LYS A 37 3.20 1.20 8.85
CA LYS A 37 4.49 1.10 9.55
C LYS A 37 5.66 1.33 8.60
N ILE A 38 5.64 0.69 7.42
CA ILE A 38 6.70 0.85 6.42
C ILE A 38 6.75 2.30 5.92
N LEU A 39 5.61 2.94 5.68
CA LEU A 39 5.54 4.34 5.28
C LEU A 39 6.08 5.29 6.36
N MET A 40 5.72 5.07 7.64
CA MET A 40 6.26 5.86 8.75
C MET A 40 7.77 5.72 8.89
N GLU A 41 8.31 4.52 8.67
CA GLU A 41 9.75 4.28 8.68
C GLU A 41 10.47 4.92 7.48
N LEU A 42 9.83 4.95 6.30
CA LEU A 42 10.38 5.65 5.14
C LEU A 42 10.37 7.17 5.36
N LYS A 43 9.28 7.70 5.92
CA LYS A 43 9.13 9.13 6.24
C LYS A 43 10.07 9.58 7.35
N SER A 44 10.24 8.81 8.42
CA SER A 44 11.15 9.17 9.52
C SER A 44 12.63 9.20 9.10
N ASN A 45 12.97 8.53 8.00
CA ASN A 45 14.30 8.60 7.40
C ASN A 45 14.48 9.83 6.47
N GLU A 46 13.48 10.71 6.31
CA GLU A 46 13.57 11.95 5.48
C GLU A 46 14.70 12.89 5.91
N GLU A 47 15.00 13.03 7.20
CA GLU A 47 16.09 13.90 7.64
C GLU A 47 17.50 13.36 7.30
N THR A 48 17.61 12.05 7.03
CA THR A 48 18.81 11.42 6.45
C THR A 48 18.79 11.43 4.91
N LEU A 49 17.70 11.87 4.26
CA LEU A 49 17.52 11.97 2.79
C LEU A 49 18.28 13.12 2.10
N LYS A 50 19.40 13.59 2.67
CA LYS A 50 20.50 14.11 1.82
C LYS A 50 21.22 12.96 1.11
N ILE A 51 20.48 11.92 0.70
CA ILE A 51 20.99 10.76 -0.02
C ILE A 51 21.22 11.22 -1.45
N ASN A 52 22.50 11.30 -1.79
CA ASN A 52 23.08 11.19 -3.12
C ASN A 52 22.07 10.69 -4.16
N LYS A 53 21.70 11.57 -5.10
CA LYS A 53 20.74 11.27 -6.16
C LYS A 53 21.12 9.97 -6.89
N SER A 54 20.17 9.04 -6.85
CA SER A 54 19.75 8.14 -7.92
C SER A 54 20.72 7.07 -8.43
N SER A 55 20.51 5.83 -7.98
CA SER A 55 20.52 4.71 -8.93
C SER A 55 19.18 4.69 -9.69
N GLN A 56 19.21 4.50 -11.01
CA GLN A 56 18.00 4.39 -11.83
C GLN A 56 17.07 3.28 -11.33
N GLU A 57 17.67 2.21 -10.77
CA GLU A 57 16.97 1.09 -10.15
C GLU A 57 16.03 1.52 -9.02
N TYR A 58 16.49 2.43 -8.13
CA TYR A 58 15.67 2.94 -7.04
C TYR A 58 14.46 3.72 -7.57
N ILE A 59 14.67 4.58 -8.56
CA ILE A 59 13.59 5.39 -9.18
C ILE A 59 12.56 4.46 -9.84
N ASN A 60 13.02 3.47 -10.60
CA ASN A 60 12.15 2.51 -11.27
C ASN A 60 11.30 1.73 -10.26
N MET A 61 11.92 1.25 -9.18
CA MET A 61 11.22 0.49 -8.15
C MET A 61 10.18 1.35 -7.41
N PHE A 62 10.52 2.59 -7.10
CA PHE A 62 9.60 3.54 -6.49
C PHE A 62 8.39 3.83 -7.39
N ASN A 63 8.62 4.09 -8.67
CA ASN A 63 7.54 4.30 -9.65
C ASN A 63 6.64 3.07 -9.79
N ASN A 64 7.20 1.86 -9.75
CA ASN A 64 6.41 0.63 -9.78
C ASN A 64 5.49 0.50 -8.57
N ILE A 65 5.98 0.88 -7.39
CA ILE A 65 5.20 0.90 -6.14
C ILE A 65 4.05 1.91 -6.25
N LEU A 66 4.32 3.13 -6.75
CA LEU A 66 3.27 4.14 -6.95
C LEU A 66 2.18 3.63 -7.90
N ASN A 67 2.56 3.09 -9.05
CA ASN A 67 1.61 2.52 -10.00
C ASN A 67 0.76 1.40 -9.38
N LYS A 68 1.35 0.53 -8.55
CA LYS A 68 0.60 -0.53 -7.86
C LYS A 68 -0.40 0.06 -6.86
N ILE A 69 -0.03 1.12 -6.14
CA ILE A 69 -0.95 1.81 -5.22
C ILE A 69 -2.15 2.35 -6.00
N ASP A 70 -1.92 3.07 -7.10
CA ASP A 70 -2.99 3.63 -7.93
C ASP A 70 -3.94 2.53 -8.45
N MET A 71 -3.38 1.41 -8.92
CA MET A 71 -4.18 0.27 -9.37
C MET A 71 -4.99 -0.37 -8.24
N LEU A 72 -4.41 -0.51 -7.05
CA LEU A 72 -5.07 -1.09 -5.89
C LEU A 72 -6.17 -0.19 -5.35
N GLU A 73 -5.93 1.11 -5.29
CA GLU A 73 -6.92 2.12 -4.92
C GLU A 73 -8.15 2.03 -5.82
N ALA A 74 -7.96 1.99 -7.14
CA ALA A 74 -9.05 1.85 -8.12
C ALA A 74 -9.85 0.55 -7.95
N LYS A 75 -9.25 -0.54 -7.46
CA LYS A 75 -9.93 -1.82 -7.21
C LYS A 75 -10.67 -1.85 -5.86
N ILE A 76 -10.09 -1.24 -4.83
CA ILE A 76 -10.55 -1.36 -3.43
C ILE A 76 -11.60 -0.31 -3.10
N LEU A 77 -11.40 0.95 -3.53
CA LEU A 77 -12.32 2.06 -3.22
C LEU A 77 -13.77 1.78 -3.62
N PRO A 78 -14.08 1.26 -4.83
CA PRO A 78 -15.46 0.98 -5.21
C PRO A 78 -16.13 -0.05 -4.27
N LYS A 79 -15.38 -1.06 -3.82
CA LYS A 79 -15.89 -2.07 -2.89
C LYS A 79 -16.17 -1.47 -1.51
N ALA A 80 -15.25 -0.66 -0.99
CA ALA A 80 -15.42 0.04 0.28
C ALA A 80 -16.63 0.96 0.26
N ASN A 81 -16.78 1.78 -0.79
CA ASN A 81 -17.92 2.68 -0.98
C ASN A 81 -19.25 1.90 -1.05
N LEU A 82 -19.26 0.73 -1.70
CA LEU A 82 -20.43 -0.14 -1.74
C LEU A 82 -20.81 -0.64 -0.33
N PHE A 83 -19.86 -1.14 0.45
CA PHE A 83 -20.10 -1.57 1.84
C PHE A 83 -20.62 -0.44 2.72
N ASP A 84 -20.06 0.76 2.58
CA ASP A 84 -20.50 1.93 3.34
C ASP A 84 -21.92 2.37 2.95
N SER A 85 -22.28 2.23 1.67
CA SER A 85 -23.63 2.56 1.19
C SER A 85 -24.72 1.67 1.82
N PHE A 86 -24.46 0.37 2.01
CA PHE A 86 -25.36 -0.56 2.71
C PHE A 86 -25.39 -0.33 4.23
N SER A 87 -24.32 0.22 4.79
CA SER A 87 -24.25 0.53 6.22
C SER A 87 -25.07 1.77 6.55
N LYS A 88 -25.10 2.76 5.64
CA LYS A 88 -25.90 3.98 5.78
C LYS A 88 -27.39 3.77 5.50
N SER A 89 -27.78 2.72 4.77
CA SER A 89 -29.19 2.42 4.49
C SER A 89 -29.94 1.72 5.65
N LYS A 90 -29.26 1.43 6.76
CA LYS A 90 -29.85 0.81 7.97
C LYS A 90 -30.24 1.81 9.06
N SER A 91 -30.23 3.12 8.77
CA SER A 91 -30.67 4.16 9.71
C SER A 91 -32.04 4.70 9.37
#